data_AF-A0A0J1CN32-F1
#
_entry.id   AF-A0A0J1CN32-F1
#
_cell.length_a   1.000
_cell.length_b   1.000
_cell.length_c   1.000
_cell.angle_alpha   90.00
_cell.angle_beta   90.00
_cell.angle_gamma   90.00
#
_symmetry.space_group_name_H-M   'P 1'
#
loop_
_entity.id
_entity.type
_entity.pdbx_description
1 polymer ?
#
loop_
_entity_poly.entity_id
_entity_poly.type
_entity_poly.pdbx_seq_one_letter_code
_entity_poly.pdbx_strand_id
1 'polypeptide(L)' 'MNVDDLMRKAFAPARDPRSTEYKAGVRALLALRINGVKLVQPYEMGTVQADAFYAGIDEGHHIWRALREMERCARASS' A
#
# COMPACT_ATOMS: atom_id res chain seq x y z
N MET A 1 2.63 10.35 -9.67
CA MET A 1 2.60 8.95 -9.19
C MET A 1 1.17 8.63 -8.79
N ASN A 2 0.57 7.55 -9.29
CA ASN A 2 -0.78 7.14 -8.91
C ASN A 2 -0.76 5.79 -8.13
N VAL A 3 -1.93 5.35 -7.64
CA VAL A 3 -2.06 4.12 -6.86
C VAL A 3 -1.64 2.88 -7.66
N ASP A 4 -2.06 2.78 -8.92
CA ASP A 4 -1.79 1.61 -9.77
C ASP A 4 -0.30 1.42 -10.05
N ASP A 5 0.43 2.52 -10.27
CA ASP A 5 1.87 2.50 -10.47
C ASP A 5 2.62 1.99 -9.23
N LEU A 6 2.19 2.42 -8.04
CA LEU A 6 2.78 1.94 -6.79
C LEU A 6 2.44 0.48 -6.53
N MET A 7 1.20 0.06 -6.79
CA MET A 7 0.79 -1.35 -6.66
C MET A 7 1.58 -2.26 -7.61
N ARG A 8 1.76 -1.84 -8.87
CA ARG A 8 2.54 -2.58 -9.86
C ARG A 8 4.01 -2.70 -9.45
N LYS A 9 4.62 -1.63 -8.92
CA LYS A 9 5.99 -1.66 -8.41
C LYS A 9 6.12 -2.55 -7.17
N ALA A 10 5.16 -2.47 -6.24
CA ALA A 10 5.18 -3.23 -5.00
C ALA A 10 4.97 -4.73 -5.21
N PHE A 11 4.18 -5.13 -6.20
CA PHE A 11 3.81 -6.52 -6.47
C PHE A 11 4.24 -7.01 -7.85
N ALA A 12 5.40 -6.56 -8.32
CA ALA A 12 5.96 -7.05 -9.58
C ALA A 12 6.14 -8.59 -9.56
N PRO A 13 6.03 -9.28 -10.71
CA PRO A 13 5.91 -10.75 -10.79
C PRO A 13 7.02 -11.58 -10.15
N ALA A 14 8.17 -10.98 -9.85
CA ALA A 14 9.31 -11.64 -9.21
C ALA A 14 9.15 -11.81 -7.68
N ARG A 15 8.07 -11.29 -7.06
CA ARG A 15 7.78 -11.45 -5.63
C ARG A 15 6.78 -12.58 -5.40
N ASP A 16 6.86 -13.22 -4.23
CA ASP A 16 5.89 -14.21 -3.80
C ASP A 16 4.45 -13.68 -3.91
N PRO A 17 3.50 -14.48 -4.45
CA PRO A 17 2.11 -14.08 -4.53
C PRO A 17 1.57 -13.69 -3.15
N ARG A 18 1.11 -12.44 -3.02
CA ARG A 18 0.35 -11.98 -1.86
C ARG A 18 -1.14 -12.15 -2.09
N SER A 19 -1.87 -12.42 -1.00
CA SER A 19 -3.32 -12.57 -1.00
C SER A 19 -4.02 -11.31 -1.52
N THR A 20 -5.26 -11.49 -1.98
CA THR A 20 -6.08 -10.39 -2.50
C THR A 20 -6.37 -9.37 -1.39
N GLU A 21 -6.62 -9.83 -0.17
CA GLU A 21 -6.93 -9.04 1.02
C GLU A 21 -5.74 -8.14 1.40
N TYR A 22 -4.53 -8.70 1.39
CA TYR A 22 -3.32 -7.94 1.66
C TYR A 22 -3.11 -6.84 0.62
N LYS A 23 -3.24 -7.18 -0.67
CA LYS A 23 -3.14 -6.18 -1.76
C LYS A 23 -4.24 -5.12 -1.64
N ALA A 24 -5.45 -5.48 -1.20
CA ALA A 24 -6.54 -4.55 -0.97
C ALA A 24 -6.20 -3.56 0.16
N GLY A 25 -5.60 -4.01 1.26
CA GLY A 25 -5.14 -3.15 2.35
C GLY A 25 -4.10 -2.12 1.91
N VAL A 26 -3.10 -2.58 1.15
CA VAL A 26 -2.05 -1.71 0.58
C VAL A 26 -2.68 -0.66 -0.34
N ARG A 27 -3.57 -1.09 -1.25
CA ARG A 27 -4.26 -0.20 -2.18
C ARG A 27 -5.11 0.84 -1.43
N ALA A 28 -5.86 0.41 -0.42
CA ALA A 28 -6.72 1.29 0.36
C ALA A 28 -5.93 2.40 1.06
N LEU A 29 -4.79 2.06 1.67
CA LEU A 29 -3.93 3.08 2.28
C LEU A 29 -3.32 4.02 1.22
N LEU A 30 -2.81 3.48 0.11
CA LEU A 30 -2.23 4.33 -0.93
C LEU A 30 -3.27 5.28 -1.55
N ALA A 31 -4.51 4.81 -1.74
CA ALA A 31 -5.61 5.65 -2.19
C ALA A 31 -5.97 6.75 -1.17
N LEU A 32 -5.94 6.46 0.13
CA LEU A 32 -6.08 7.47 1.17
C LEU A 32 -4.97 8.52 1.10
N ARG A 33 -3.70 8.09 0.97
CA ARG A 33 -2.55 9.00 0.99
C ARG A 33 -2.44 9.86 -0.25
N ILE A 34 -2.77 9.33 -1.42
CA ILE A 34 -2.61 10.03 -2.70
C ILE A 34 -3.87 10.82 -3.06
N ASN A 35 -5.05 10.21 -2.88
CA ASN A 35 -6.31 10.76 -3.36
C ASN A 35 -7.23 11.27 -2.24
N GLY A 36 -6.86 11.09 -0.95
CA GLY A 36 -7.72 11.46 0.18
C GLY A 36 -8.96 10.57 0.34
N VAL A 37 -9.01 9.41 -0.36
CA VAL A 37 -10.15 8.50 -0.33
C VAL A 37 -10.22 7.82 1.04
N LYS A 38 -11.41 7.82 1.65
CA LYS A 38 -11.64 7.16 2.94
C LYS A 38 -11.28 5.68 2.85
N LEU A 39 -10.50 5.22 3.83
CA LEU A 39 -10.18 3.80 3.98
C LEU A 39 -11.43 3.07 4.48
N VAL A 40 -11.85 2.05 3.73
CA VAL A 40 -12.97 1.15 4.08
C VAL A 40 -12.42 -0.26 4.19
N GLN A 41 -12.67 -0.90 5.33
CA GLN A 41 -12.29 -2.28 5.61
C GLN A 41 -13.53 -3.16 5.39
N PRO A 42 -13.52 -4.11 4.43
CA PRO A 42 -14.72 -4.86 4.04
C PRO A 42 -14.86 -6.23 4.71
N TYR A 43 -13.88 -6.66 5.51
CA TYR A 43 -13.83 -8.01 6.07
C TYR A 43 -14.36 -8.05 7.50
N GLU A 44 -14.92 -9.17 7.93
CA GLU A 44 -15.34 -9.33 9.33
C GLU A 44 -14.12 -9.33 10.27
N MET A 45 -14.19 -8.57 11.36
CA MET A 45 -13.09 -8.48 12.34
C MET A 45 -12.83 -9.83 13.01
N GLY A 46 -11.55 -10.15 13.26
CA GLY A 46 -11.14 -11.44 13.84
C GLY A 46 -11.01 -12.57 12.82
N THR A 47 -11.22 -12.29 11.53
CA THR A 47 -10.98 -13.24 10.44
C THR A 47 -9.56 -13.09 9.87
N VAL A 48 -9.05 -14.16 9.28
CA VAL A 48 -7.75 -14.17 8.58
C VAL A 48 -7.73 -13.14 7.44
N GLN A 49 -8.86 -12.88 6.80
CA GLN A 49 -9.01 -11.87 5.76
C GLN A 49 -8.84 -10.45 6.32
N ALA A 50 -9.44 -10.16 7.47
CA ALA A 50 -9.25 -8.87 8.15
C ALA A 50 -7.78 -8.70 8.56
N ASP A 51 -7.16 -9.73 9.14
CA ASP A 51 -5.75 -9.67 9.53
C ASP A 51 -4.83 -9.43 8.32
N ALA A 52 -5.07 -10.13 7.22
CA ALA A 52 -4.33 -9.93 5.98
C ALA A 52 -4.51 -8.49 5.43
N PHE A 53 -5.72 -7.94 5.51
CA PHE A 53 -5.99 -6.56 5.09
C PHE A 53 -5.24 -5.53 5.95
N TYR A 54 -5.25 -5.68 7.27
CA TYR A 54 -4.50 -4.79 8.16
C TYR A 54 -2.99 -4.92 7.96
N ALA A 55 -2.47 -6.14 7.77
CA ALA A 55 -1.07 -6.33 7.39
C ALA A 55 -0.73 -5.64 6.06
N GLY A 56 -1.67 -5.61 5.12
CA GLY A 56 -1.55 -4.85 3.88
C GLY A 56 -1.53 -3.33 4.11
N ILE A 57 -2.33 -2.81 5.04
CA ILE A 57 -2.29 -1.39 5.43
C ILE A 57 -0.90 -1.04 5.97
N ASP A 58 -0.33 -1.87 6.85
CA ASP A 58 1.00 -1.62 7.41
C ASP A 58 2.09 -1.57 6.32
N GLU A 59 2.06 -2.50 5.37
CA GLU A 59 2.95 -2.47 4.20
C GLU A 59 2.75 -1.21 3.35
N GLY A 60 1.50 -0.79 3.14
CA GLY A 60 1.20 0.48 2.49
C GLY A 60 1.92 1.65 3.16
N HIS A 61 2.00 1.67 4.49
CA HIS A 61 2.67 2.73 5.23
C HIS A 61 4.18 2.69 5.01
N HIS A 62 4.76 1.50 4.89
CA HIS A 62 6.17 1.33 4.55
C HIS A 62 6.47 1.84 3.13
N ILE A 63 5.66 1.45 2.15
CA ILE A 63 5.77 1.91 0.76
C ILE A 63 5.66 3.44 0.68
N TRP A 64 4.67 4.02 1.36
CA TRP A 64 4.48 5.47 1.36
C TRP A 64 5.68 6.21 1.97
N ARG A 65 6.22 5.73 3.09
CA ARG A 65 7.40 6.34 3.73
C ARG A 65 8.62 6.29 2.82
N ALA A 66 8.92 5.13 2.24
CA ALA A 66 10.04 4.96 1.32
C ALA A 66 9.92 5.90 0.11
N LEU A 67 8.72 6.04 -0.47
CA LEU A 67 8.48 6.99 -1.56
C LEU A 67 8.83 8.43 -1.15
N ARG A 68 8.34 8.88 0.01
CA ARG A 68 8.57 10.24 0.49
C ARG A 68 10.04 10.51 0.80
N GLU A 69 10.78 9.50 1.24
CA GLU A 69 12.23 9.58 1.46
C GLU A 69 12.98 9.71 0.14
N MET A 70 12.66 8.89 -0.85
CA MET A 70 13.24 8.99 -2.20
C MET A 70 12.98 10.37 -2.83
N GLU A 71 11.75 10.88 -2.74
CA GLU A 71 11.39 12.21 -3.24
C GLU A 71 12.12 13.35 -2.52
N ARG A 72 12.41 13.19 -1.22
CA ARG A 72 13.21 14.16 -0.46
C ARG A 72 14.68 14.12 -0.88
N CYS A 73 15.26 12.93 -1.01
CA CYS A 73 16.65 12.75 -1.43
C CYS A 73 16.88 13.32 -2.85
N ALA A 74 15.97 13.02 -3.79
CA ALA A 74 16.06 13.55 -5.15
C ALA A 74 16.04 15.10 -5.20
N ARG A 75 15.20 15.74 -4.38
CA ARG A 75 15.12 17.21 -4.30
C ARG A 75 16.29 17.86 -3.56
N ALA A 76 16.95 17.15 -2.64
CA ALA A 76 18.12 17.65 -1.93
C ALA A 76 19.39 17.63 -2.81
N SER A 77 19.37 16.84 -3.89
CA SER A 77 20.47 16.70 -4.86
C SER A 77 20.27 17.50 -6.15
N SER A 78 19.20 18.32 -6.23
CA SER A 78 18.86 19.19 -7.36
C SER A 78 19.10 20.65 -7.00
#